data_AF-A0A957B7U8-F1
#
_entry.id   AF-A0A957B7U8-F1
#
_cell.length_a   1.000
_cell.length_b   1.000
_cell.length_c   1.000
_cell.angle_alpha   90.00
_cell.angle_beta   90.00
_cell.angle_gamma   90.00
#
_symmetry.space_group_name_H-M   'P 1'
#
loop_
_entity.id
_entity.type
_entity.pdbx_description
1 polymer ?
#
loop_
_entity_poly.entity_id
_entity_poly.type
_entity_poly.pdbx_seq_one_letter_code
_entity_poly.pdbx_strand_id
1 'polypeptide(L)'
;AWKSHGFQALLEIPPAPEQIEPVVAPRPGHMALVLAAGVADGAVIDTENYGTVAIRGKTQHVEQIARVDVESDPNDPERQVKKTTIRLKPSTTLTLLAEDGTLVEMDGDEALLEFITSNKKALAYYLNNKFSPAYQFDMNGLRRFLDRIRLKGKYPLYAAQKHVIAAITKGFEKRDSILLVGQMGVGKTAMGGTAAIAIASSAVQKIADDMRADQVILVVAPPHLIDKWKRELLSIHPNSIVERLDRHEDVKQFMSKAARIGAGVPKIGLIKRDLTKLGCSRDIAVVWRNEAIALWRHNQPTPEGYEPNQRIVKQRVPKCPHCGCTVMQERKGTSVPASESWLKSGKRNCTVCQTPLWQDARDHGSRPKPGHKYAPKNPRYRLDEYLKKVYPDRVYLLVWDEIHEAANGDTGNGESFGRLAGMAQKVLAMTGTPFNGKSSSLFNIEYHLNPRVRYRYNWGGADRFSRKERGSSRFQAVIDGNGKQRGRAESSWVSDMGVREQVVEERPTYDSNTGAFTGTSTYERPYQEAPG
;
A
#
# COMPACT_ATOMS: atom_id res chain seq x y z
N ALA A 1 20.11 25.36 -2.55
CA ALA A 1 19.38 25.00 -1.31
C ALA A 1 17.98 25.60 -1.28
N TRP A 2 17.82 26.93 -1.31
CA TRP A 2 16.52 27.59 -1.12
C TRP A 2 15.44 27.32 -2.20
N LYS A 3 15.83 26.92 -3.42
CA LYS A 3 14.90 26.49 -4.48
C LYS A 3 14.54 25.01 -4.44
N SER A 4 15.07 24.22 -3.50
CA SER A 4 14.73 22.80 -3.42
C SER A 4 13.31 22.65 -2.89
N HIS A 5 12.59 21.64 -3.40
CA HIS A 5 11.21 21.39 -2.98
C HIS A 5 11.12 21.12 -1.47
N GLY A 6 12.14 20.49 -0.88
CA GLY A 6 12.21 20.26 0.57
C GLY A 6 12.40 21.52 1.40
N PHE A 7 13.09 22.54 0.89
CA PHE A 7 13.23 23.83 1.58
C PHE A 7 11.99 24.71 1.43
N GLN A 8 11.35 24.67 0.26
CA GLN A 8 10.08 25.38 0.03
C GLN A 8 8.94 24.81 0.90
N ALA A 9 8.87 23.49 1.05
CA ALA A 9 7.89 22.83 1.92
C ALA A 9 8.05 23.17 3.42
N LEU A 10 9.25 23.56 3.86
CA LEU A 10 9.51 24.03 5.23
C LEU A 10 9.06 25.48 5.47
N LEU A 11 8.90 26.25 4.39
CA LEU A 11 8.47 27.66 4.42
C LEU A 11 6.98 27.83 4.10
N GLU A 12 6.31 26.77 3.62
CA GLU A 12 4.87 26.79 3.42
C GLU A 12 4.16 26.92 4.78
N ILE A 13 3.43 28.02 4.94
CA ILE A 13 2.53 28.22 6.06
C ILE A 13 1.56 27.03 6.06
N PRO A 14 1.47 26.24 7.14
CA PRO A 14 0.55 25.12 7.18
C PRO A 14 -0.87 25.67 6.92
N PRO A 15 -1.58 25.16 5.91
CA PRO A 15 -2.93 25.63 5.64
C PRO A 15 -3.77 25.45 6.91
N ALA A 16 -4.69 26.39 7.14
CA ALA A 16 -5.63 26.28 8.25
C ALA A 16 -6.25 24.88 8.26
N PRO A 17 -6.39 24.23 9.43
CA PRO A 17 -6.94 22.89 9.51
C PRO A 17 -8.34 22.88 8.88
N GLU A 18 -8.45 22.31 7.68
CA GLU A 18 -9.72 22.20 6.98
C GLU A 18 -10.72 21.44 7.85
N GLN A 19 -11.95 21.97 7.94
CA GLN A 19 -13.06 21.28 8.58
C GLN A 19 -13.22 19.88 7.98
N ILE A 20 -13.28 18.87 8.85
CA ILE A 20 -13.47 17.49 8.43
C ILE A 20 -14.92 17.36 7.92
N GLU A 21 -15.09 17.22 6.60
CA GLU A 21 -16.39 16.92 5.99
C GLU A 21 -16.50 15.40 5.76
N PRO A 22 -17.00 14.57 6.69
CA PRO A 22 -17.12 13.13 6.45
C PRO A 22 -18.14 12.84 5.34
N VAL A 23 -17.99 11.72 4.62
CA VAL A 23 -18.99 11.34 3.60
C VAL A 23 -20.31 10.98 4.28
N VAL A 24 -20.25 10.22 5.37
CA VAL A 24 -21.40 9.80 6.18
C VAL A 24 -21.13 10.20 7.63
N ALA A 25 -22.17 10.59 8.35
CA ALA A 25 -22.06 10.91 9.77
C ALA A 25 -21.32 9.81 10.57
N PRO A 26 -20.38 10.18 11.46
CA PRO A 26 -19.73 9.22 12.34
C PRO A 26 -20.76 8.45 13.16
N ARG A 27 -20.51 7.15 13.38
CA ARG A 27 -21.35 6.36 14.28
C ARG A 27 -20.88 6.57 15.73
N PRO A 28 -21.74 6.28 16.72
CA PRO A 28 -21.36 6.29 18.13
C PRO A 28 -20.07 5.51 18.43
N GLY A 29 -19.84 4.36 17.78
CA GLY A 29 -18.60 3.59 17.94
C GLY A 29 -17.33 4.28 17.41
N HIS A 30 -17.47 5.34 16.61
CA HIS A 30 -16.34 6.18 16.17
C HIS A 30 -16.10 7.36 17.13
N MET A 31 -16.96 7.60 18.12
CA MET A 31 -16.87 8.77 18.99
C MET A 31 -15.60 8.77 19.83
N ALA A 32 -15.14 7.59 20.28
CA ALA A 32 -13.87 7.46 21.00
C ALA A 32 -12.71 8.00 20.17
N LEU A 33 -12.67 7.64 18.87
CA LEU A 33 -11.63 8.12 17.95
C LEU A 33 -11.75 9.63 17.68
N VAL A 34 -12.97 10.16 17.59
CA VAL A 34 -13.22 11.59 17.36
C VAL A 34 -12.83 12.43 18.58
N LEU A 35 -13.13 11.95 19.79
CA LEU A 35 -12.73 12.55 21.06
C LEU A 35 -11.21 12.50 21.24
N ALA A 36 -10.60 11.33 21.01
CA ALA A 36 -9.15 11.16 21.07
C ALA A 36 -8.40 12.05 20.06
N ALA A 37 -8.96 12.23 18.86
CA ALA A 37 -8.39 13.13 17.85
C ALA A 37 -8.48 14.63 18.21
N GLY A 38 -9.02 14.98 19.40
CA GLY A 38 -9.23 16.36 19.84
C GLY A 38 -10.32 17.08 19.04
N VAL A 39 -11.07 16.37 18.21
CA VAL A 39 -12.10 16.99 17.34
C VAL A 39 -13.29 17.44 18.16
N ALA A 40 -13.48 16.92 19.38
CA ALA A 40 -14.50 17.38 20.30
C ALA A 40 -13.96 18.32 21.38
N ASP A 41 -12.73 18.83 21.25
CA ASP A 41 -12.20 19.82 22.20
C ASP A 41 -13.04 21.09 22.17
N GLY A 42 -13.44 21.53 23.37
CA GLY A 42 -14.36 22.64 23.57
C GLY A 42 -15.83 22.28 23.33
N ALA A 43 -16.17 20.99 23.18
CA ALA A 43 -17.56 20.56 23.17
C ALA A 43 -18.20 20.81 24.55
N VAL A 44 -19.34 21.49 24.57
CA VAL A 44 -20.16 21.63 25.78
C VAL A 44 -21.34 20.68 25.65
N ILE A 45 -21.49 19.77 26.60
CA ILE A 45 -22.58 18.80 26.62
C ILE A 45 -23.20 18.68 28.01
N ASP A 46 -24.49 18.36 28.04
CA ASP A 46 -25.17 17.97 29.27
C ASP A 46 -24.90 16.49 29.54
N THR A 47 -24.36 16.18 30.71
CA THR A 47 -24.06 14.82 31.15
C THR A 47 -24.97 14.39 32.29
N GLU A 48 -25.21 13.09 32.41
CA GLU A 48 -26.06 12.54 33.47
C GLU A 48 -25.42 12.68 34.87
N ASN A 49 -24.10 12.56 34.96
CA ASN A 49 -23.38 12.47 36.24
C ASN A 49 -22.66 13.76 36.65
N TYR A 50 -22.34 14.66 35.72
CA TYR A 50 -21.50 15.84 35.96
C TYR A 50 -22.16 17.16 35.54
N GLY A 51 -23.44 17.14 35.20
CA GLY A 51 -24.16 18.31 34.68
C GLY A 51 -23.61 18.78 33.33
N THR A 52 -23.71 20.08 33.06
CA THR A 52 -23.13 20.70 31.87
C THR A 52 -21.62 20.74 32.00
N VAL A 53 -20.91 20.12 31.06
CA VAL A 53 -19.44 20.09 31.06
C VAL A 53 -18.86 20.49 29.72
N ALA A 54 -17.73 21.20 29.76
CA ALA A 54 -16.85 21.36 28.61
C ALA A 54 -15.84 20.21 28.56
N ILE A 55 -15.65 19.64 27.37
CA ILE A 55 -14.79 18.47 27.14
C ILE A 55 -13.47 18.89 26.51
N ARG A 56 -12.38 18.28 26.98
CA ARG A 56 -11.07 18.31 26.33
C ARG A 56 -10.47 16.91 26.28
N GLY A 57 -10.20 16.41 25.08
CA GLY A 57 -9.43 15.19 24.86
C GLY A 57 -7.95 15.52 24.67
N LYS A 58 -7.08 14.80 25.35
CA LYS A 58 -5.63 14.89 25.14
C LYS A 58 -5.05 13.50 24.93
N THR A 59 -4.50 13.24 23.75
CA THR A 59 -3.73 12.03 23.50
C THR A 59 -2.25 12.28 23.72
N GLN A 60 -1.61 11.42 24.53
CA GLN A 60 -0.19 11.45 24.81
C GLN A 60 0.41 10.06 24.57
N HIS A 61 1.67 10.01 24.14
CA HIS A 61 2.37 8.73 24.01
C HIS A 61 2.90 8.34 25.38
N VAL A 62 2.46 7.18 25.87
CA VAL A 62 2.90 6.63 27.16
C VAL A 62 3.77 5.42 26.89
N GLU A 63 4.89 5.33 27.60
CA GLU A 63 5.76 4.15 27.57
C GLU A 63 5.18 3.06 28.47
N GLN A 64 4.96 1.89 27.89
CA GLN A 64 4.50 0.71 28.60
C GLN A 64 5.50 -0.43 28.39
N ILE A 65 5.90 -1.11 29.47
CA ILE A 65 6.69 -2.33 29.36
C ILE A 65 5.80 -3.41 28.73
N ALA A 66 6.10 -3.79 27.49
CA ALA A 66 5.33 -4.77 26.74
C ALA A 66 5.78 -6.20 27.01
N ARG A 67 7.10 -6.41 27.16
CA ARG A 67 7.70 -7.73 27.38
C ARG A 67 9.06 -7.62 28.05
N VAL A 68 9.38 -8.56 28.94
CA VAL A 68 10.73 -8.73 29.51
C VAL A 68 11.16 -10.16 29.23
N ASP A 69 12.24 -10.32 28.46
CA ASP A 69 12.85 -11.61 28.17
C ASP A 69 14.22 -11.70 28.85
N VAL A 70 14.53 -12.85 29.43
CA VAL A 70 15.85 -13.14 30.00
C VAL A 70 16.46 -14.28 29.19
N GLU A 71 17.53 -14.00 28.46
CA GLU A 71 18.28 -15.00 27.71
C GLU A 71 19.58 -15.30 28.44
N SER A 72 19.80 -16.56 28.82
CA SER A 72 21.08 -17.03 29.37
C SER A 72 22.02 -17.47 28.25
N ASP A 73 23.32 -17.22 28.38
CA ASP A 73 24.32 -17.73 27.45
C ASP A 73 24.31 -19.27 27.46
N PRO A 74 24.24 -19.95 26.29
CA PRO A 74 24.25 -21.41 26.22
C PRO A 74 25.48 -22.06 26.85
N ASN A 75 26.60 -21.34 26.93
CA ASN A 75 27.86 -21.84 27.49
C ASN A 75 28.11 -21.38 28.93
N ASP A 76 27.32 -20.44 29.46
CA ASP A 76 27.48 -19.88 30.80
C ASP A 76 26.12 -19.39 31.35
N PRO A 77 25.42 -20.20 32.15
CA PRO A 77 24.10 -19.87 32.70
C PRO A 77 24.07 -18.63 33.61
N GLU A 78 25.23 -18.20 34.14
CA GLU A 78 25.35 -17.01 34.98
C GLU A 78 25.38 -15.71 34.14
N ARG A 79 25.62 -15.82 32.83
CA ARG A 79 25.53 -14.69 31.89
C ARG A 79 24.13 -14.54 31.36
N GLN A 80 23.35 -13.67 32.00
CA GLN A 80 21.99 -13.36 31.60
C GLN A 80 21.90 -12.00 30.90
N VAL A 81 21.33 -11.98 29.70
CA VAL A 81 20.96 -10.74 29.00
C VAL A 81 19.47 -10.53 29.20
N LYS A 82 19.11 -9.40 29.83
CA LYS A 82 17.72 -9.01 30.01
C LYS A 82 17.31 -8.04 28.91
N LYS A 83 16.32 -8.41 28.12
CA LYS A 83 15.75 -7.61 27.04
C LYS A 83 14.38 -7.09 27.48
N THR A 84 14.28 -5.79 27.69
CA THR A 84 13.04 -5.09 28.01
C THR A 84 12.50 -4.44 26.74
N THR A 85 11.33 -4.87 26.27
CA THR A 85 10.62 -4.24 25.16
C THR A 85 9.67 -3.18 25.72
N ILE A 86 9.99 -1.91 25.46
CA ILE A 86 9.19 -0.75 25.83
C ILE A 86 8.36 -0.36 24.61
N ARG A 87 7.04 -0.27 24.76
CA ARG A 87 6.11 0.11 23.71
C ARG A 87 5.52 1.47 24.01
N LEU A 88 5.62 2.38 23.04
CA LEU A 88 4.85 3.60 23.01
C LEU A 88 3.43 3.25 22.57
N LYS A 89 2.45 3.64 23.38
CA LYS A 89 1.03 3.58 23.02
C LYS A 89 0.41 4.96 23.17
N PRO A 90 -0.46 5.36 22.24
CA PRO A 90 -1.30 6.53 22.47
C PRO A 90 -2.27 6.21 23.61
N SER A 91 -2.18 6.97 24.69
CA SER A 91 -3.17 7.00 25.76
C SER A 91 -3.97 8.28 25.64
N THR A 92 -5.30 8.19 25.73
CA THR A 92 -6.18 9.35 25.71
C THR A 92 -6.66 9.63 27.12
N THR A 93 -6.47 10.87 27.56
CA THR A 93 -7.06 11.42 28.78
C THR A 93 -8.20 12.34 28.38
N LEU A 94 -9.35 12.19 29.02
CA LEU A 94 -10.49 13.07 28.86
C LEU A 94 -10.63 13.94 30.12
N THR A 95 -10.55 15.26 29.94
CA THR A 95 -10.81 16.22 31.01
C THR A 95 -12.17 16.87 30.80
N LEU A 96 -12.99 16.86 31.85
CA LEU A 96 -14.28 17.54 31.91
C LEU A 96 -14.15 18.75 32.83
N LEU A 97 -14.65 19.90 32.39
CA LEU A 97 -14.80 21.10 33.20
C LEU A 97 -16.29 21.37 33.40
N ALA A 98 -16.78 21.18 34.63
CA ALA A 98 -18.16 21.48 35.00
C ALA A 98 -18.37 22.98 35.24
N GLU A 99 -19.63 23.43 35.23
CA GLU A 99 -20.01 24.84 35.43
C GLU A 99 -19.54 25.43 36.77
N ASP A 100 -19.44 24.60 37.81
CA ASP A 100 -18.96 24.99 39.13
C ASP A 100 -17.42 25.09 39.22
N GLY A 101 -16.71 24.84 38.12
CA GLY A 101 -15.25 24.82 38.05
C GLY A 101 -14.63 23.48 38.44
N THR A 102 -15.42 22.47 38.77
CA THR A 102 -14.92 21.13 39.09
C THR A 102 -14.29 20.50 37.85
N LEU A 103 -13.07 19.97 38.02
CA LEU A 103 -12.34 19.23 37.00
C LEU A 103 -12.45 17.73 37.28
N VAL A 104 -12.85 16.97 36.27
CA VAL A 104 -12.86 15.51 36.30
C VAL A 104 -11.95 14.99 35.20
N GLU A 105 -10.91 14.25 35.57
CA GLU A 105 -10.01 13.59 34.62
C GLU A 105 -10.33 12.10 34.55
N MET A 106 -10.45 11.59 33.33
CA MET A 106 -10.70 10.20 33.02
C MET A 106 -9.55 9.66 32.18
N ASP A 107 -8.84 8.68 32.74
CA ASP A 107 -7.70 8.04 32.10
C ASP A 107 -8.02 6.59 31.73
N GLY A 108 -7.56 6.20 30.54
CA GLY A 108 -7.66 4.83 30.05
C GLY A 108 -8.95 4.52 29.27
N ASP A 109 -8.87 3.46 28.48
CA ASP A 109 -9.89 3.11 27.48
C ASP A 109 -11.25 2.76 28.10
N GLU A 110 -11.26 2.15 29.29
CA GLU A 110 -12.49 1.72 29.97
C GLU A 110 -13.32 2.91 30.46
N ALA A 111 -12.71 3.86 31.16
CA ALA A 111 -13.35 5.08 31.63
C ALA A 111 -13.88 5.94 30.47
N LEU A 112 -13.10 6.07 29.39
CA LEU A 112 -13.54 6.74 28.17
C LEU A 112 -14.75 6.05 27.54
N LEU A 113 -14.73 4.72 27.44
CA LEU A 113 -15.81 3.96 26.82
C LEU A 113 -17.09 4.02 27.65
N GLU A 114 -16.98 3.99 28.96
CA GLU A 114 -18.09 4.19 29.89
C GLU A 114 -18.70 5.59 29.70
N PHE A 115 -17.88 6.65 29.74
CA PHE A 115 -18.34 8.02 29.51
C PHE A 115 -19.07 8.20 28.18
N ILE A 116 -18.50 7.65 27.10
CA ILE A 116 -19.09 7.71 25.75
C ILE A 116 -20.43 6.97 25.70
N THR A 117 -20.52 5.84 26.39
CA THR A 117 -21.72 5.00 26.41
C THR A 117 -22.85 5.70 27.16
N SER A 118 -22.54 6.27 28.33
CA SER A 118 -23.50 7.01 29.16
C SER A 118 -23.96 8.31 28.48
N ASN A 119 -23.08 9.02 27.78
CA ASN A 119 -23.38 10.33 27.18
C ASN A 119 -23.64 10.26 25.66
N LYS A 120 -24.00 9.08 25.15
CA LYS A 120 -24.09 8.79 23.71
C LYS A 120 -24.98 9.76 22.93
N LYS A 121 -26.12 10.16 23.50
CA LYS A 121 -27.10 11.04 22.83
C LYS A 121 -26.55 12.46 22.69
N ALA A 122 -26.02 13.03 23.78
CA ALA A 122 -25.47 14.38 23.80
C ALA A 122 -24.25 14.51 22.87
N LEU A 123 -23.34 13.52 22.93
CA LEU A 123 -22.19 13.45 22.02
C LEU A 123 -22.62 13.31 20.56
N ALA A 124 -23.57 12.43 20.25
CA ALA A 124 -24.06 12.27 18.88
C ALA A 124 -24.73 13.55 18.35
N TYR A 125 -25.49 14.26 19.18
CA TYR A 125 -26.09 15.56 18.83
C TYR A 125 -25.01 16.60 18.53
N TYR A 126 -24.02 16.75 19.41
CA TYR A 126 -22.90 17.65 19.17
C TYR A 126 -22.16 17.35 17.87
N LEU A 127 -21.83 16.07 17.62
CA LEU A 127 -21.10 15.68 16.41
C LEU A 127 -21.92 15.88 15.12
N ASN A 128 -23.24 15.64 15.17
CA ASN A 128 -24.11 15.90 14.02
C ASN A 128 -24.24 17.41 13.70
N ASN A 129 -24.13 18.27 14.72
CA ASN A 129 -24.12 19.72 14.51
C ASN A 129 -22.74 20.24 14.09
N LYS A 130 -21.66 19.60 14.57
CA LYS A 130 -20.28 19.97 14.23
C LYS A 130 -19.89 19.54 12.82
N PHE A 131 -20.32 18.35 12.39
CA PHE A 131 -20.01 17.83 11.07
C PHE A 131 -21.16 18.07 10.09
N SER A 132 -20.81 18.54 8.90
CA SER A 132 -21.73 18.57 7.76
C SER A 132 -21.44 17.37 6.84
N PRO A 133 -22.07 16.19 7.05
CA PRO A 133 -21.80 15.03 6.22
C PRO A 133 -22.21 15.29 4.77
N ALA A 134 -21.38 14.85 3.82
CA ALA A 134 -21.67 15.06 2.39
C ALA A 134 -22.95 14.32 1.94
N TYR A 135 -23.22 13.15 2.51
CA TYR A 135 -24.39 12.34 2.23
C TYR A 135 -25.46 12.48 3.30
N GLN A 136 -26.64 12.96 2.88
CA GLN A 136 -27.78 13.28 3.74
C GLN A 136 -28.87 12.20 3.72
N PHE A 137 -28.50 10.94 3.43
CA PHE A 137 -29.42 9.79 3.36
C PHE A 137 -30.56 9.92 2.33
N ASP A 138 -30.41 10.80 1.34
CA ASP A 138 -31.35 11.09 0.25
C ASP A 138 -31.23 10.13 -0.96
N MET A 139 -30.45 9.04 -0.83
CA MET A 139 -30.06 8.13 -1.92
C MET A 139 -29.33 8.79 -3.09
N ASN A 140 -28.88 10.04 -2.97
CA ASN A 140 -28.25 10.83 -4.03
C ASN A 140 -29.04 10.78 -5.37
N GLY A 141 -30.38 10.77 -5.29
CA GLY A 141 -31.26 10.63 -6.46
C GLY A 141 -31.30 9.23 -7.11
N LEU A 142 -30.54 8.26 -6.61
CA LEU A 142 -30.40 6.93 -7.22
C LEU A 142 -31.53 5.95 -6.87
N ARG A 143 -32.54 6.35 -6.09
CA ARG A 143 -33.56 5.42 -5.56
C ARG A 143 -34.19 4.54 -6.65
N ARG A 144 -34.65 5.16 -7.76
CA ARG A 144 -35.25 4.44 -8.89
C ARG A 144 -34.27 3.46 -9.55
N PHE A 145 -33.00 3.85 -9.70
CA PHE A 145 -31.96 3.00 -10.26
C PHE A 145 -31.68 1.80 -9.35
N LEU A 146 -31.48 2.04 -8.05
CA LEU A 146 -31.15 1.00 -7.06
C LEU A 146 -32.31 0.03 -6.80
N ASP A 147 -33.55 0.50 -6.85
CA ASP A 147 -34.75 -0.34 -6.65
C ASP A 147 -34.99 -1.33 -7.78
N ARG A 148 -34.45 -1.08 -8.97
CA ARG A 148 -34.55 -1.98 -10.14
C ARG A 148 -33.52 -3.10 -10.14
N ILE A 149 -32.43 -2.96 -9.40
CA ILE A 149 -31.34 -3.93 -9.40
C ILE A 149 -31.80 -5.25 -8.80
N ARG A 150 -31.49 -6.36 -9.48
CA ARG A 150 -31.74 -7.73 -9.02
C ARG A 150 -30.47 -8.55 -9.14
N LEU A 151 -29.78 -8.73 -8.02
CA LEU A 151 -28.59 -9.57 -7.94
C LEU A 151 -28.98 -11.01 -8.27
N LYS A 152 -28.18 -11.63 -9.16
CA LYS A 152 -28.48 -12.97 -9.73
C LYS A 152 -29.89 -13.07 -10.33
N GLY A 153 -30.46 -11.94 -10.78
CA GLY A 153 -31.83 -11.87 -11.30
C GLY A 153 -32.95 -12.02 -10.26
N LYS A 154 -32.64 -12.24 -8.98
CA LYS A 154 -33.64 -12.58 -7.95
C LYS A 154 -33.65 -11.65 -6.75
N TYR A 155 -32.48 -11.29 -6.23
CA TYR A 155 -32.38 -10.67 -4.90
C TYR A 155 -32.21 -9.15 -5.00
N PRO A 156 -33.05 -8.34 -4.33
CA PRO A 156 -32.84 -6.90 -4.28
C PRO A 156 -31.62 -6.56 -3.39
N LEU A 157 -31.04 -5.37 -3.59
CA LEU A 157 -30.06 -4.82 -2.66
C LEU A 157 -30.72 -4.53 -1.31
N TYR A 158 -30.02 -4.82 -0.22
CA TYR A 158 -30.45 -4.41 1.11
C TYR A 158 -30.45 -2.88 1.23
N ALA A 159 -31.33 -2.33 2.08
CA ALA A 159 -31.43 -0.88 2.30
C ALA A 159 -30.07 -0.25 2.68
N ALA A 160 -29.33 -0.91 3.58
CA ALA A 160 -27.99 -0.47 3.97
C ALA A 160 -27.01 -0.42 2.78
N GLN A 161 -27.03 -1.42 1.89
CA GLN A 161 -26.19 -1.44 0.68
C GLN A 161 -26.53 -0.28 -0.25
N LYS A 162 -27.82 0.03 -0.43
CA LYS A 162 -28.28 1.17 -1.23
C LYS A 162 -27.75 2.50 -0.70
N HIS A 163 -27.83 2.71 0.62
CA HIS A 163 -27.28 3.93 1.23
C HIS A 163 -25.76 4.00 1.13
N VAL A 164 -25.04 2.87 1.21
CA VAL A 164 -23.58 2.85 0.99
C VAL A 164 -23.25 3.21 -0.46
N ILE A 165 -23.96 2.66 -1.44
CA ILE A 165 -23.77 3.00 -2.86
C ILE A 165 -24.01 4.50 -3.08
N ALA A 166 -25.11 5.04 -2.56
CA ALA A 166 -25.41 6.46 -2.64
C ALA A 166 -24.32 7.32 -1.97
N ALA A 167 -23.85 6.94 -0.79
CA ALA A 167 -22.74 7.61 -0.11
C ALA A 167 -21.44 7.59 -0.94
N ILE A 168 -21.10 6.46 -1.58
CA ILE A 168 -19.93 6.36 -2.47
C ILE A 168 -20.06 7.34 -3.64
N THR A 169 -21.19 7.30 -4.35
CA THR A 169 -21.41 8.20 -5.50
C THR A 169 -21.43 9.67 -5.10
N LYS A 170 -22.02 10.00 -3.94
CA LYS A 170 -22.01 11.34 -3.36
C LYS A 170 -20.61 11.80 -3.01
N GLY A 171 -19.81 10.91 -2.42
CA GLY A 171 -18.41 11.17 -2.10
C GLY A 171 -17.59 11.51 -3.35
N PHE A 172 -17.83 10.81 -4.46
CA PHE A 172 -17.12 11.07 -5.73
C PHE A 172 -17.47 12.41 -6.39
N GLU A 173 -18.55 13.09 -5.99
CA GLU A 173 -18.86 14.46 -6.45
C GLU A 173 -17.80 15.47 -6.00
N LYS A 174 -17.19 15.26 -4.83
CA LYS A 174 -16.16 16.16 -4.28
C LYS A 174 -14.77 15.54 -4.18
N ARG A 175 -14.67 14.20 -4.21
CA ARG A 175 -13.43 13.47 -3.91
C ARG A 175 -13.01 12.61 -5.08
N ASP A 176 -11.70 12.41 -5.21
CA ASP A 176 -11.14 11.50 -6.21
C ASP A 176 -10.99 10.07 -5.70
N SER A 177 -10.97 9.88 -4.38
CA SER A 177 -10.73 8.57 -3.78
C SER A 177 -11.74 8.27 -2.68
N ILE A 178 -12.25 7.04 -2.65
CA ILE A 178 -13.10 6.50 -1.60
C ILE A 178 -12.57 5.12 -1.18
N LEU A 179 -12.45 4.91 0.13
CA LEU A 179 -12.13 3.62 0.74
C LEU A 179 -13.40 2.99 1.31
N LEU A 180 -13.86 1.90 0.71
CA LEU A 180 -14.99 1.10 1.19
C LEU A 180 -14.48 -0.03 2.10
N VAL A 181 -14.67 0.16 3.41
CA VAL A 181 -14.35 -0.87 4.42
C VAL A 181 -15.63 -1.56 4.86
N GLY A 182 -15.66 -2.88 4.80
CA GLY A 182 -16.80 -3.65 5.28
C GLY A 182 -16.47 -5.12 5.46
N GLN A 183 -17.05 -5.75 6.48
CA GLN A 183 -16.81 -7.16 6.82
C GLN A 183 -17.04 -8.12 5.64
N MET A 184 -16.51 -9.33 5.74
CA MET A 184 -16.77 -10.37 4.75
C MET A 184 -18.28 -10.67 4.69
N GLY A 185 -18.81 -10.87 3.48
CA GLY A 185 -20.23 -11.20 3.28
C GLY A 185 -21.20 -10.02 3.15
N VAL A 186 -20.80 -8.77 3.48
CA VAL A 186 -21.72 -7.60 3.41
C VAL A 186 -22.08 -7.14 1.97
N GLY A 187 -21.51 -7.78 0.95
CA GLY A 187 -21.75 -7.46 -0.46
C GLY A 187 -20.89 -6.32 -1.01
N LYS A 188 -19.61 -6.23 -0.63
CA LYS A 188 -18.67 -5.23 -1.18
C LYS A 188 -18.62 -5.25 -2.71
N THR A 189 -18.61 -6.44 -3.31
CA THR A 189 -18.66 -6.61 -4.77
C THR A 189 -19.91 -5.97 -5.38
N ALA A 190 -21.10 -6.25 -4.82
CA ALA A 190 -22.36 -5.64 -5.25
C ALA A 190 -22.34 -4.13 -5.08
N MET A 191 -21.88 -3.62 -3.94
CA MET A 191 -21.84 -2.19 -3.65
C MET A 191 -20.87 -1.45 -4.59
N GLY A 192 -19.63 -1.94 -4.72
CA GLY A 192 -18.63 -1.33 -5.58
C GLY A 192 -18.96 -1.44 -7.07
N GLY A 193 -19.45 -2.60 -7.51
CA GLY A 193 -19.91 -2.80 -8.88
C GLY A 193 -21.12 -1.94 -9.23
N THR A 194 -22.09 -1.79 -8.31
CA THR A 194 -23.26 -0.93 -8.53
C THR A 194 -22.87 0.55 -8.56
N ALA A 195 -21.99 1.01 -7.66
CA ALA A 195 -21.50 2.38 -7.68
C ALA A 195 -20.77 2.69 -9.00
N ALA A 196 -19.90 1.77 -9.46
CA ALA A 196 -19.21 1.87 -10.73
C ALA A 196 -20.18 1.99 -11.92
N ILE A 197 -21.19 1.12 -11.98
CA ILE A 197 -22.21 1.13 -13.04
C ILE A 197 -23.05 2.42 -12.97
N ALA A 198 -23.49 2.84 -11.79
CA ALA A 198 -24.29 4.05 -11.62
C ALA A 198 -23.58 5.30 -12.14
N ILE A 199 -22.26 5.37 -11.92
CA ILE A 199 -21.41 6.44 -12.45
C ILE A 199 -21.32 6.34 -13.99
N ALA A 200 -20.98 5.16 -14.53
CA ALA A 200 -20.78 5.00 -15.97
C ALA A 200 -22.05 5.03 -16.83
N SER A 201 -23.22 4.78 -16.23
CA SER A 201 -24.52 4.88 -16.91
C SER A 201 -25.17 6.25 -16.71
N SER A 202 -24.42 7.25 -16.23
CA SER A 202 -24.91 8.61 -15.95
C SER A 202 -26.14 8.65 -15.03
N ALA A 203 -26.31 7.64 -14.15
CA ALA A 203 -27.40 7.61 -13.18
C ALA A 203 -27.21 8.65 -12.07
N VAL A 204 -25.95 9.07 -11.84
CA VAL A 204 -25.60 10.16 -10.92
C VAL A 204 -25.50 11.46 -11.71
N GLN A 205 -26.59 12.24 -11.73
CA GLN A 205 -26.70 13.44 -12.58
C GLN A 205 -25.56 14.46 -12.40
N LYS A 206 -25.10 14.69 -11.16
CA LYS A 206 -24.07 15.70 -10.85
C LYS A 206 -22.70 15.43 -11.45
N ILE A 207 -22.39 14.17 -11.77
CA ILE A 207 -21.12 13.73 -12.35
C ILE A 207 -21.33 12.96 -13.65
N ALA A 208 -22.51 13.11 -14.27
CA ALA A 208 -22.88 12.40 -15.49
C ALA A 208 -21.95 12.77 -16.66
N ASP A 209 -21.48 14.02 -16.68
CA ASP A 209 -20.62 14.58 -17.74
C ASP A 209 -19.13 14.46 -17.43
N ASP A 210 -18.75 14.00 -16.22
CA ASP A 210 -17.35 13.86 -15.82
C ASP A 210 -16.64 12.74 -16.60
N MET A 211 -17.37 11.65 -16.90
CA MET A 211 -16.83 10.49 -17.60
C MET A 211 -16.97 10.66 -19.12
N ARG A 212 -15.85 10.83 -19.80
CA ARG A 212 -15.84 10.96 -21.27
C ARG A 212 -16.30 9.67 -21.95
N ALA A 213 -16.85 9.82 -23.16
CA ALA A 213 -17.37 8.71 -23.97
C ALA A 213 -16.34 7.60 -24.24
N ASP A 214 -15.05 7.92 -24.33
CA ASP A 214 -13.98 6.95 -24.60
C ASP A 214 -13.41 6.30 -23.32
N GLN A 215 -13.77 6.80 -22.13
CA GLN A 215 -13.25 6.29 -20.88
C GLN A 215 -13.91 4.98 -20.43
N VAL A 216 -13.19 4.26 -19.57
CA VAL A 216 -13.58 2.95 -19.05
C VAL A 216 -13.41 2.88 -17.53
N ILE A 217 -14.00 1.84 -16.95
CA ILE A 217 -13.78 1.43 -15.57
C ILE A 217 -12.85 0.21 -15.59
N LEU A 218 -11.87 0.19 -14.69
CA LEU A 218 -11.06 -1.00 -14.45
C LEU A 218 -11.39 -1.57 -13.08
N VAL A 219 -11.62 -2.87 -13.01
CA VAL A 219 -11.75 -3.61 -11.75
C VAL A 219 -10.55 -4.53 -11.62
N VAL A 220 -9.73 -4.31 -10.60
CA VAL A 220 -8.63 -5.18 -10.23
C VAL A 220 -9.07 -6.02 -9.05
N ALA A 221 -9.06 -7.36 -9.20
CA ALA A 221 -9.54 -8.27 -8.17
C ALA A 221 -8.66 -9.53 -8.06
N PRO A 222 -8.71 -10.26 -6.92
CA PRO A 222 -8.08 -11.56 -6.77
C PRO A 222 -8.44 -12.52 -7.92
N PRO A 223 -7.50 -13.38 -8.38
CA PRO A 223 -7.71 -14.20 -9.58
C PRO A 223 -8.95 -15.10 -9.54
N HIS A 224 -9.29 -15.62 -8.36
CA HIS A 224 -10.42 -16.51 -8.13
C HIS A 224 -11.77 -15.77 -8.05
N LEU A 225 -11.78 -14.43 -8.03
CA LEU A 225 -13.00 -13.61 -7.97
C LEU A 225 -13.42 -13.02 -9.30
N ILE A 226 -12.62 -13.10 -10.36
CA ILE A 226 -12.91 -12.46 -11.65
C ILE A 226 -14.24 -12.93 -12.25
N ASP A 227 -14.49 -14.24 -12.26
CA ASP A 227 -15.73 -14.78 -12.83
C ASP A 227 -16.95 -14.49 -11.94
N LYS A 228 -16.73 -14.31 -10.63
CA LYS A 228 -17.77 -13.80 -9.71
C LYS A 228 -18.09 -12.35 -10.03
N TRP A 229 -17.08 -11.48 -10.14
CA TRP A 229 -17.24 -10.08 -10.52
C TRP A 229 -18.01 -9.92 -11.83
N LYS A 230 -17.64 -10.69 -12.87
CA LYS A 230 -18.33 -10.66 -14.16
C LYS A 230 -19.83 -10.97 -14.03
N ARG A 231 -20.18 -12.05 -13.35
CA ARG A 231 -21.59 -12.45 -13.13
C ARG A 231 -22.36 -11.39 -12.34
N GLU A 232 -21.73 -10.82 -11.32
CA GLU A 232 -22.37 -9.84 -10.45
C GLU A 232 -22.65 -8.54 -11.20
N LEU A 233 -21.68 -8.02 -11.94
CA LEU A 233 -21.84 -6.82 -12.80
C LEU A 233 -22.93 -7.01 -13.87
N LEU A 234 -22.94 -8.15 -14.56
CA LEU A 234 -23.96 -8.45 -15.56
C LEU A 234 -25.35 -8.64 -14.94
N SER A 235 -25.44 -9.06 -13.67
CA SER A 235 -26.73 -9.09 -12.96
C SER A 235 -27.22 -7.71 -12.53
N ILE A 236 -26.31 -6.75 -12.33
CA ILE A 236 -26.66 -5.36 -12.01
C ILE A 236 -27.09 -4.61 -13.27
N HIS A 237 -26.35 -4.77 -14.38
CA HIS A 237 -26.62 -4.12 -15.64
C HIS A 237 -26.30 -5.04 -16.83
N PRO A 238 -27.30 -5.79 -17.35
CA PRO A 238 -27.08 -6.77 -18.42
C PRO A 238 -26.47 -6.21 -19.70
N ASN A 239 -26.76 -4.94 -20.02
CA ASN A 239 -26.25 -4.27 -21.22
C ASN A 239 -24.83 -3.69 -21.05
N SER A 240 -24.14 -3.98 -19.94
CA SER A 240 -22.78 -3.51 -19.72
C SER A 240 -21.76 -4.35 -20.51
N ILE A 241 -20.67 -3.72 -20.96
CA ILE A 241 -19.55 -4.45 -21.57
C ILE A 241 -18.59 -4.82 -20.47
N VAL A 242 -18.54 -6.11 -20.15
CA VAL A 242 -17.65 -6.64 -19.11
C VAL A 242 -16.70 -7.65 -19.72
N GLU A 243 -15.44 -7.26 -19.88
CA GLU A 243 -14.41 -8.06 -20.54
C GLU A 243 -13.24 -8.34 -19.60
N ARG A 244 -12.72 -9.56 -19.66
CA ARG A 244 -11.52 -9.95 -18.92
C ARG A 244 -10.29 -9.55 -19.73
N LEU A 245 -9.34 -8.89 -19.08
CA LEU A 245 -8.12 -8.39 -19.71
C LEU A 245 -6.94 -9.18 -19.14
N ASP A 246 -6.46 -10.17 -19.89
CA ASP A 246 -5.34 -11.02 -19.46
C ASP A 246 -4.00 -10.59 -20.07
N ARG A 247 -4.05 -9.89 -21.21
CA ARG A 247 -2.89 -9.44 -22.00
C ARG A 247 -3.11 -8.04 -22.57
N HIS A 248 -2.03 -7.42 -23.04
CA HIS A 248 -2.08 -6.10 -23.66
C HIS A 248 -2.89 -6.10 -24.97
N GLU A 249 -3.00 -7.22 -25.67
CA GLU A 249 -3.92 -7.36 -26.80
C GLU A 249 -5.39 -7.21 -26.38
N ASP A 250 -5.78 -7.86 -25.29
CA ASP A 250 -7.15 -7.78 -24.75
C ASP A 250 -7.45 -6.34 -24.34
N VAL A 251 -6.50 -5.67 -23.67
CA VAL A 251 -6.61 -4.25 -23.34
C VAL A 251 -6.81 -3.40 -24.60
N LYS A 252 -6.02 -3.64 -25.65
CA LYS A 252 -6.13 -2.89 -26.91
C LYS A 252 -7.50 -3.08 -27.57
N GLN A 253 -7.98 -4.32 -27.63
CA GLN A 253 -9.29 -4.64 -28.20
C GLN A 253 -10.41 -4.00 -27.39
N PHE A 254 -10.38 -4.16 -26.07
CA PHE A 254 -11.35 -3.57 -25.15
C PHE A 254 -11.40 -2.04 -25.25
N MET A 255 -10.24 -1.36 -25.24
CA MET A 255 -10.17 0.10 -25.37
C MET A 255 -10.67 0.60 -26.72
N SER A 256 -10.42 -0.16 -27.79
CA SER A 256 -10.91 0.17 -29.14
C SER A 256 -12.43 0.01 -29.23
N LYS A 257 -12.96 -1.09 -28.65
CA LYS A 257 -14.40 -1.34 -28.56
C LYS A 257 -15.12 -0.30 -27.70
N ALA A 258 -14.54 0.04 -26.55
CA ALA A 258 -15.04 1.08 -25.66
C ALA A 258 -15.20 2.43 -26.35
N ALA A 259 -14.22 2.83 -27.17
CA ALA A 259 -14.27 4.07 -27.94
C ALA A 259 -15.38 4.06 -29.00
N ARG A 260 -15.62 2.92 -29.66
CA ARG A 260 -16.68 2.79 -30.68
C ARG A 260 -18.09 2.86 -30.10
N ILE A 261 -18.28 2.36 -28.88
CA ILE A 261 -19.60 2.30 -28.24
C ILE A 261 -20.04 3.68 -27.73
N GLY A 262 -19.10 4.52 -27.29
CA GLY A 262 -19.41 5.87 -26.82
C GLY A 262 -19.96 5.94 -25.40
N ALA A 263 -20.65 7.04 -25.07
CA ALA A 263 -21.13 7.34 -23.71
C ALA A 263 -22.36 6.52 -23.28
N GLY A 264 -22.69 6.55 -22.00
CA GLY A 264 -23.93 5.97 -21.43
C GLY A 264 -23.95 4.45 -21.23
N VAL A 265 -23.04 3.70 -21.87
CA VAL A 265 -22.91 2.26 -21.66
C VAL A 265 -21.72 1.97 -20.72
N PRO A 266 -21.93 1.29 -19.58
CA PRO A 266 -20.83 0.90 -18.70
C PRO A 266 -19.83 -0.03 -19.41
N LYS A 267 -18.57 0.40 -19.48
CA LYS A 267 -17.45 -0.33 -20.09
C LYS A 267 -16.46 -0.71 -18.99
N ILE A 268 -16.41 -1.99 -18.64
CA ILE A 268 -15.70 -2.49 -17.47
C ILE A 268 -14.66 -3.55 -17.88
N GLY A 269 -13.39 -3.25 -17.65
CA GLY A 269 -12.28 -4.18 -17.81
C GLY A 269 -11.96 -4.88 -16.50
N LEU A 270 -12.02 -6.21 -16.48
CA LEU A 270 -11.68 -7.04 -15.33
C LEU A 270 -10.24 -7.53 -15.43
N ILE A 271 -9.40 -7.16 -14.47
CA ILE A 271 -7.99 -7.53 -14.44
C ILE A 271 -7.72 -8.38 -13.21
N LYS A 272 -7.12 -9.56 -13.42
CA LYS A 272 -6.53 -10.35 -12.32
C LYS A 272 -5.39 -9.56 -11.71
N ARG A 273 -5.43 -9.33 -10.40
CA ARG A 273 -4.38 -8.58 -9.68
C ARG A 273 -2.96 -9.05 -10.02
N ASP A 274 -2.71 -10.35 -10.13
CA ASP A 274 -1.36 -10.82 -10.44
C ASP A 274 -0.86 -10.38 -11.83
N LEU A 275 -1.75 -10.12 -12.78
CA LEU A 275 -1.38 -9.68 -14.14
C LEU A 275 -0.97 -8.20 -14.19
N THR A 276 -1.29 -7.44 -13.14
CA THR A 276 -0.82 -6.06 -13.03
C THR A 276 0.60 -5.98 -12.48
N LYS A 277 1.14 -7.05 -11.89
CA LYS A 277 2.54 -7.11 -11.40
C LYS A 277 3.45 -8.02 -12.22
N LEU A 278 2.91 -9.06 -12.86
CA LEU A 278 3.69 -10.07 -13.56
C LEU A 278 4.02 -9.61 -14.98
N GLY A 279 5.30 -9.30 -15.22
CA GLY A 279 5.83 -8.95 -16.53
C GLY A 279 6.32 -10.15 -17.34
N CYS A 280 7.14 -9.86 -18.34
CA CYS A 280 7.90 -10.85 -19.08
C CYS A 280 8.86 -11.60 -18.14
N SER A 281 9.29 -12.79 -18.58
CA SER A 281 10.38 -13.46 -17.89
C SER A 281 11.67 -12.67 -18.07
N ARG A 282 12.69 -12.97 -17.27
CA ARG A 282 14.02 -12.43 -17.46
C ARG A 282 14.95 -13.53 -17.93
N ASP A 283 15.95 -13.15 -18.70
CA ASP A 283 17.10 -14.00 -18.98
C ASP A 283 18.40 -13.27 -18.65
N ILE A 284 19.47 -14.05 -18.52
CA ILE A 284 20.80 -13.50 -18.28
C ILE A 284 21.30 -12.87 -19.59
N ALA A 285 21.86 -11.66 -19.50
CA ALA A 285 22.51 -10.98 -20.61
C ALA A 285 24.03 -10.93 -20.40
N VAL A 286 24.66 -12.12 -20.40
CA VAL A 286 26.12 -12.28 -20.35
C VAL A 286 26.59 -13.16 -21.49
N VAL A 287 27.84 -12.96 -21.91
CA VAL A 287 28.49 -13.84 -22.88
C VAL A 287 29.29 -14.88 -22.11
N TRP A 288 28.90 -16.15 -22.22
CA TRP A 288 29.64 -17.23 -21.62
C TRP A 288 30.88 -17.55 -22.45
N ARG A 289 32.06 -17.55 -21.81
CA ARG A 289 33.33 -17.93 -22.43
C ARG A 289 33.96 -19.05 -21.62
N ASN A 290 34.63 -19.98 -22.29
CA ASN A 290 35.47 -20.97 -21.64
C ASN A 290 36.88 -20.41 -21.57
N GLU A 291 37.36 -20.14 -20.36
CA GLU A 291 38.72 -19.63 -20.12
C GLU A 291 39.56 -20.69 -19.42
N ALA A 292 40.82 -20.78 -19.83
CA ALA A 292 41.82 -21.63 -19.20
C ALA A 292 42.34 -20.90 -17.96
N ILE A 293 42.07 -21.45 -16.77
CA ILE A 293 42.51 -20.86 -15.50
C ILE A 293 43.52 -21.81 -14.85
N ALA A 294 44.63 -21.23 -14.41
CA ALA A 294 45.64 -21.96 -13.66
C ALA A 294 45.23 -22.05 -12.19
N LEU A 295 45.09 -23.27 -11.67
CA LEU A 295 44.77 -23.53 -10.26
C LEU A 295 45.92 -23.12 -9.33
N TRP A 296 47.16 -23.21 -9.81
CA TRP A 296 48.37 -22.74 -9.11
C TRP A 296 49.39 -22.10 -10.08
N ARG A 297 50.34 -21.34 -9.54
CA ARG A 297 51.39 -20.67 -10.34
C ARG A 297 52.29 -21.71 -11.00
N HIS A 298 52.81 -21.41 -12.19
CA HIS A 298 53.64 -22.35 -12.97
C HIS A 298 54.85 -22.87 -12.18
N ASN A 299 55.45 -22.01 -11.35
CA ASN A 299 56.65 -22.34 -10.58
C ASN A 299 56.35 -22.81 -9.14
N GLN A 300 55.09 -23.08 -8.80
CA GLN A 300 54.74 -23.70 -7.53
C GLN A 300 54.71 -25.23 -7.68
N PRO A 301 55.18 -25.99 -6.66
CA PRO A 301 55.03 -27.43 -6.65
C PRO A 301 53.56 -27.82 -6.72
N THR A 302 53.27 -28.94 -7.39
CA THR A 302 51.90 -29.44 -7.54
C THR A 302 51.27 -29.66 -6.17
N PRO A 303 50.12 -29.03 -5.87
CA PRO A 303 49.43 -29.23 -4.61
C PRO A 303 49.04 -30.70 -4.39
N GLU A 304 49.04 -31.13 -3.15
CA GLU A 304 48.68 -32.50 -2.77
C GLU A 304 47.25 -32.85 -3.25
N GLY A 305 47.11 -34.03 -3.89
CA GLY A 305 45.84 -34.48 -4.49
C GLY A 305 45.58 -34.04 -5.93
N TYR A 306 46.51 -33.31 -6.57
CA TYR A 306 46.42 -32.93 -7.99
C TYR A 306 47.56 -33.53 -8.81
N GLU A 307 47.32 -33.80 -10.09
CA GLU A 307 48.37 -34.16 -11.06
C GLU A 307 48.92 -32.91 -11.78
N PRO A 308 50.20 -32.88 -12.20
CA PRO A 308 50.80 -31.71 -12.87
C PRO A 308 50.05 -31.27 -14.14
N ASN A 309 49.47 -32.20 -14.88
CA ASN A 309 48.66 -31.96 -16.09
C ASN A 309 47.32 -31.26 -15.80
N GLN A 310 46.83 -31.28 -14.55
CA GLN A 310 45.57 -30.68 -14.11
C GLN A 310 45.70 -29.20 -13.72
N ARG A 311 46.91 -28.61 -13.89
CA ARG A 311 47.16 -27.21 -13.55
C ARG A 311 46.19 -26.25 -14.23
N ILE A 312 45.81 -26.53 -15.47
CA ILE A 312 44.93 -25.67 -16.27
C ILE A 312 43.56 -26.31 -16.39
N VAL A 313 42.55 -25.66 -15.81
CA VAL A 313 41.15 -26.09 -15.92
C VAL A 313 40.39 -25.12 -16.81
N LYS A 314 39.55 -25.65 -17.71
CA LYS A 314 38.61 -24.83 -18.48
C LYS A 314 37.43 -24.47 -17.59
N GLN A 315 37.30 -23.20 -17.24
CA GLN A 315 36.17 -22.68 -16.49
C GLN A 315 35.24 -21.88 -17.41
N ARG A 316 33.94 -22.15 -17.35
CA ARG A 316 32.92 -21.34 -18.01
C ARG A 316 32.68 -20.07 -17.19
N VAL A 317 33.10 -18.93 -17.71
CA VAL A 317 33.02 -17.63 -17.04
C VAL A 317 32.04 -16.68 -17.76
N PRO A 318 31.24 -15.89 -17.01
CA PRO A 318 30.36 -14.89 -17.59
C PRO A 318 31.12 -13.59 -17.88
N LYS A 319 31.05 -13.11 -19.12
CA LYS A 319 31.61 -11.82 -19.55
C LYS A 319 30.48 -10.84 -19.80
N CYS A 320 30.66 -9.60 -19.36
CA CYS A 320 29.73 -8.52 -19.69
C CYS A 320 29.74 -8.29 -21.21
N PRO A 321 28.58 -8.17 -21.86
CA PRO A 321 28.50 -7.98 -23.31
C PRO A 321 29.03 -6.62 -23.80
N HIS A 322 29.18 -5.64 -22.89
CA HIS A 322 29.61 -4.29 -23.23
C HIS A 322 31.10 -4.04 -22.98
N CYS A 323 31.58 -4.16 -21.73
CA CYS A 323 33.01 -3.98 -21.38
C CYS A 323 33.87 -5.22 -21.68
N GLY A 324 33.28 -6.39 -21.89
CA GLY A 324 34.00 -7.67 -21.96
C GLY A 324 34.57 -8.17 -20.62
N CYS A 325 34.41 -7.41 -19.53
CA CYS A 325 34.95 -7.75 -18.22
C CYS A 325 34.24 -8.95 -17.57
N THR A 326 34.99 -9.78 -16.83
CA THR A 326 34.45 -10.95 -16.12
C THR A 326 33.51 -10.48 -15.02
N VAL A 327 32.29 -10.99 -15.01
CA VAL A 327 31.33 -10.71 -13.94
C VAL A 327 31.72 -11.54 -12.73
N MET A 328 32.03 -10.86 -11.63
CA MET A 328 32.43 -11.49 -10.36
C MET A 328 31.28 -11.43 -9.35
N GLN A 329 31.23 -12.40 -8.45
CA GLN A 329 30.35 -12.46 -7.30
C GLN A 329 31.18 -12.69 -6.04
N GLU A 330 30.69 -12.19 -4.91
CA GLU A 330 31.28 -12.50 -3.61
C GLU A 330 30.69 -13.80 -3.06
N ARG A 331 31.53 -14.74 -2.66
CA ARG A 331 31.13 -16.00 -2.03
C ARG A 331 32.07 -16.28 -0.86
N LYS A 332 31.55 -16.27 0.37
CA LYS A 332 32.31 -16.48 1.62
C LYS A 332 33.55 -15.55 1.73
N GLY A 333 33.38 -14.25 1.43
CA GLY A 333 34.46 -13.26 1.49
C GLY A 333 35.48 -13.35 0.35
N THR A 334 35.32 -14.26 -0.61
CA THR A 334 36.19 -14.37 -1.79
C THR A 334 35.45 -13.95 -3.05
N SER A 335 36.12 -13.18 -3.91
CA SER A 335 35.60 -12.78 -5.22
C SER A 335 35.84 -13.89 -6.25
N VAL A 336 34.77 -14.46 -6.79
CA VAL A 336 34.81 -15.56 -7.77
C VAL A 336 33.98 -15.22 -9.01
N PRO A 337 34.22 -15.81 -10.19
CA PRO A 337 33.34 -15.63 -11.34
C PRO A 337 31.88 -15.95 -10.99
N ALA A 338 30.96 -15.11 -11.46
CA ALA A 338 29.55 -15.22 -11.12
C ALA A 338 28.94 -16.53 -11.62
N SER A 339 28.13 -17.19 -10.78
CA SER A 339 27.41 -18.39 -11.17
C SER A 339 26.13 -18.03 -11.91
N GLU A 340 25.64 -18.96 -12.75
CA GLU A 340 24.35 -18.80 -13.43
C GLU A 340 23.19 -18.63 -12.44
N SER A 341 23.22 -19.35 -11.31
CA SER A 341 22.23 -19.24 -10.24
C SER A 341 22.20 -17.85 -9.59
N TRP A 342 23.38 -17.27 -9.34
CA TRP A 342 23.49 -15.92 -8.79
C TRP A 342 23.01 -14.85 -9.77
N LEU A 343 23.35 -14.98 -11.06
CA LEU A 343 22.84 -14.10 -12.11
C LEU A 343 21.30 -14.21 -12.26
N LYS A 344 20.72 -15.40 -12.11
CA LYS A 344 19.25 -15.59 -12.13
C LYS A 344 18.54 -15.00 -10.90
N SER A 345 19.19 -14.99 -9.74
CA SER A 345 18.61 -14.54 -8.46
C SER A 345 18.09 -13.09 -8.47
N GLY A 346 18.64 -12.21 -9.31
CA GLY A 346 18.36 -10.79 -9.22
C GLY A 346 18.74 -10.03 -10.49
N LYS A 347 18.25 -8.80 -10.62
CA LYS A 347 18.70 -7.87 -11.66
C LYS A 347 20.09 -7.38 -11.25
N ARG A 348 21.10 -7.70 -12.05
CA ARG A 348 22.50 -7.34 -11.77
C ARG A 348 23.00 -6.37 -12.85
N ASN A 349 23.85 -5.44 -12.45
CA ASN A 349 24.56 -4.57 -13.38
C ASN A 349 26.05 -4.91 -13.33
N CYS A 350 26.73 -4.66 -14.44
CA CYS A 350 28.18 -4.77 -14.49
C CYS A 350 28.81 -3.79 -13.49
N THR A 351 29.73 -4.24 -12.65
CA THR A 351 30.43 -3.38 -11.69
C THR A 351 31.33 -2.34 -12.35
N VAL A 352 31.81 -2.62 -13.57
CA VAL A 352 32.72 -1.73 -14.31
C VAL A 352 31.96 -0.69 -15.13
N CYS A 353 31.06 -1.14 -16.01
CA CYS A 353 30.37 -0.26 -16.98
C CYS A 353 28.89 -0.04 -16.70
N GLN A 354 28.36 -0.55 -15.58
CA GLN A 354 26.95 -0.43 -15.17
C GLN A 354 25.90 -0.97 -16.15
N THR A 355 26.34 -1.63 -17.23
CA THR A 355 25.43 -2.28 -18.20
C THR A 355 24.60 -3.36 -17.48
N PRO A 356 23.26 -3.37 -17.65
CA PRO A 356 22.41 -4.44 -17.15
C PRO A 356 22.86 -5.81 -17.68
N LEU A 357 23.07 -6.76 -16.77
CA LEU A 357 23.46 -8.14 -17.07
C LEU A 357 22.24 -9.07 -17.18
N TRP A 358 21.08 -8.48 -17.41
CA TRP A 358 19.80 -9.15 -17.56
C TRP A 358 19.05 -8.49 -18.71
N GLN A 359 18.14 -9.25 -19.31
CA GLN A 359 17.26 -8.77 -20.37
C GLN A 359 15.87 -9.35 -20.17
N ASP A 360 14.87 -8.63 -20.69
CA ASP A 360 13.52 -9.15 -20.79
C ASP A 360 13.47 -10.27 -21.82
N ALA A 361 12.77 -11.34 -21.46
CA ALA A 361 12.68 -12.56 -22.24
C ALA A 361 11.25 -13.05 -22.31
N ARG A 362 10.95 -13.80 -23.38
CA ARG A 362 9.65 -14.45 -23.54
C ARG A 362 9.39 -15.40 -22.39
N ASP A 363 8.21 -15.27 -21.77
CA ASP A 363 7.69 -16.24 -20.82
C ASP A 363 7.62 -17.63 -21.46
N HIS A 364 7.77 -18.69 -20.67
CA HIS A 364 7.88 -20.06 -21.17
C HIS A 364 6.78 -20.41 -22.19
N GLY A 365 5.55 -19.94 -21.96
CA GLY A 365 4.43 -20.17 -22.86
C GLY A 365 4.45 -19.35 -24.15
N SER A 366 5.19 -18.24 -24.22
CA SER A 366 5.30 -17.36 -25.41
C SER A 366 6.59 -17.55 -26.20
N ARG A 367 7.45 -18.51 -25.83
CA ARG A 367 8.63 -18.88 -26.61
C ARG A 367 8.24 -19.62 -27.89
N PRO A 368 9.03 -19.50 -28.97
CA PRO A 368 8.86 -20.36 -30.14
C PRO A 368 8.95 -21.83 -29.73
N LYS A 369 8.05 -22.66 -30.25
CA LYS A 369 8.13 -24.11 -30.07
C LYS A 369 9.35 -24.66 -30.83
N PRO A 370 9.96 -25.78 -30.40
CA PRO A 370 11.00 -26.44 -31.19
C PRO A 370 10.55 -26.63 -32.64
N GLY A 371 11.37 -26.22 -33.61
CA GLY A 371 11.06 -26.28 -35.04
C GLY A 371 10.24 -25.12 -35.61
N HIS A 372 9.72 -24.20 -34.78
CA HIS A 372 8.98 -23.02 -35.26
C HIS A 372 9.84 -21.75 -35.23
N LYS A 373 9.93 -21.04 -36.37
CA LYS A 373 10.68 -19.78 -36.49
C LYS A 373 10.04 -18.63 -35.69
N TYR A 374 8.71 -18.58 -35.65
CA TYR A 374 7.96 -17.49 -35.01
C TYR A 374 7.27 -17.95 -33.74
N ALA A 375 7.22 -17.05 -32.76
CA ALA A 375 6.52 -17.31 -31.51
C ALA A 375 4.99 -17.26 -31.72
N PRO A 376 4.22 -18.13 -31.03
CA PRO A 376 2.78 -18.23 -31.23
C PRO A 376 1.99 -17.04 -30.64
N LYS A 377 2.58 -16.28 -29.72
CA LYS A 377 1.96 -15.13 -29.05
C LYS A 377 3.01 -14.17 -28.52
N ASN A 378 2.62 -12.94 -28.22
CA ASN A 378 3.53 -11.97 -27.61
C ASN A 378 3.88 -12.35 -26.16
N PRO A 379 5.07 -11.94 -25.68
CA PRO A 379 5.42 -12.11 -24.27
C PRO A 379 4.40 -11.41 -23.37
N ARG A 380 4.22 -11.94 -22.17
CA ARG A 380 3.46 -11.24 -21.14
C ARG A 380 4.13 -9.89 -20.86
N TYR A 381 3.33 -8.84 -20.78
CA TYR A 381 3.74 -7.50 -20.38
C TYR A 381 2.88 -7.07 -19.20
N ARG A 382 3.44 -6.29 -18.26
CA ARG A 382 2.67 -5.87 -17.09
C ARG A 382 1.53 -4.94 -17.51
N LEU A 383 0.30 -5.27 -17.15
CA LEU A 383 -0.86 -4.52 -17.64
C LEU A 383 -0.91 -3.09 -17.09
N ASP A 384 -0.42 -2.86 -15.86
CA ASP A 384 -0.32 -1.53 -15.25
C ASP A 384 0.56 -0.58 -16.08
N GLU A 385 1.75 -1.04 -16.47
CA GLU A 385 2.67 -0.29 -17.31
C GLU A 385 2.11 -0.05 -18.71
N TYR A 386 1.48 -1.08 -19.32
CA TYR A 386 0.93 -0.95 -20.67
C TYR A 386 -0.23 0.05 -20.71
N LEU A 387 -1.16 -0.07 -19.75
CA LEU A 387 -2.27 0.86 -19.59
C LEU A 387 -1.75 2.29 -19.39
N LYS A 388 -0.75 2.46 -18.50
CA LYS A 388 -0.14 3.77 -18.25
C LYS A 388 0.52 4.36 -19.50
N LYS A 389 1.23 3.53 -20.27
CA LYS A 389 1.98 3.95 -21.46
C LYS A 389 1.07 4.31 -22.62
N VAL A 390 0.06 3.49 -22.89
CA VAL A 390 -0.73 3.55 -24.13
C VAL A 390 -2.07 4.25 -23.90
N TYR A 391 -2.61 4.18 -22.68
CA TYR A 391 -3.95 4.68 -22.34
C TYR A 391 -3.98 5.56 -21.08
N PRO A 392 -3.05 6.52 -20.92
CA PRO A 392 -2.84 7.26 -19.66
C PRO A 392 -4.09 7.98 -19.15
N ASP A 393 -5.01 8.41 -20.02
CA ASP A 393 -6.20 9.19 -19.65
C ASP A 393 -7.53 8.46 -19.91
N ARG A 394 -7.50 7.18 -20.25
CA ARG A 394 -8.70 6.40 -20.62
C ARG A 394 -9.42 5.76 -19.44
N VAL A 395 -8.83 5.75 -18.25
CA VAL A 395 -9.46 5.13 -17.07
C VAL A 395 -10.12 6.21 -16.22
N TYR A 396 -11.45 6.18 -16.16
CA TYR A 396 -12.22 7.08 -15.31
C TYR A 396 -12.19 6.59 -13.87
N LEU A 397 -12.68 5.37 -13.61
CA LEU A 397 -12.75 4.77 -12.28
C LEU A 397 -11.88 3.51 -12.21
N LEU A 398 -11.00 3.46 -11.20
CA LEU A 398 -10.35 2.23 -10.77
C LEU A 398 -11.07 1.68 -9.54
N VAL A 399 -11.61 0.46 -9.64
CA VAL A 399 -12.08 -0.30 -8.49
C VAL A 399 -11.00 -1.32 -8.13
N TRP A 400 -10.45 -1.22 -6.92
CA TRP A 400 -9.45 -2.16 -6.43
C TRP A 400 -10.00 -2.97 -5.27
N ASP A 401 -10.22 -4.26 -5.50
CA ASP A 401 -10.71 -5.20 -4.49
C ASP A 401 -9.55 -5.79 -3.68
N GLU A 402 -9.78 -5.99 -2.39
CA GLU A 402 -8.78 -6.39 -1.39
C GLU A 402 -7.50 -5.53 -1.43
N ILE A 403 -7.68 -4.21 -1.28
CA ILE A 403 -6.58 -3.24 -1.36
C ILE A 403 -5.47 -3.46 -0.31
N HIS A 404 -5.79 -4.12 0.80
CA HIS A 404 -4.81 -4.44 1.85
C HIS A 404 -3.64 -5.31 1.33
N GLU A 405 -3.84 -6.07 0.24
CA GLU A 405 -2.77 -6.83 -0.41
C GLU A 405 -1.78 -5.96 -1.22
N ALA A 406 -2.08 -4.68 -1.38
CA ALA A 406 -1.21 -3.66 -1.96
C ALA A 406 -0.64 -2.69 -0.90
N ALA A 407 -0.79 -3.02 0.39
CA ALA A 407 -0.34 -2.19 1.51
C ALA A 407 1.18 -1.98 1.58
N ASN A 408 1.97 -2.86 0.97
CA ASN A 408 3.42 -2.71 0.90
C ASN A 408 3.83 -2.15 -0.47
N GLY A 409 4.30 -0.89 -0.49
CA GLY A 409 4.70 -0.17 -1.69
C GLY A 409 5.82 -0.83 -2.49
N ASP A 410 6.74 -1.54 -1.84
CA ASP A 410 7.87 -2.23 -2.48
C ASP A 410 7.48 -3.54 -3.16
N THR A 411 6.24 -4.00 -2.94
CA THR A 411 5.73 -5.18 -3.63
C THR A 411 5.22 -4.81 -5.02
N GLY A 412 5.30 -5.77 -5.96
CA GLY A 412 4.73 -5.55 -7.29
C GLY A 412 3.22 -5.20 -7.27
N ASN A 413 2.48 -5.61 -6.23
CA ASN A 413 1.09 -5.19 -6.04
C ASN A 413 0.98 -3.71 -5.64
N GLY A 414 1.78 -3.26 -4.66
CA GLY A 414 1.79 -1.86 -4.20
C GLY A 414 2.23 -0.90 -5.30
N GLU A 415 3.32 -1.24 -5.99
CA GLU A 415 3.81 -0.52 -7.16
C GLU A 415 2.73 -0.41 -8.26
N SER A 416 2.04 -1.51 -8.53
CA SER A 416 0.97 -1.58 -9.53
C SER A 416 -0.26 -0.75 -9.13
N PHE A 417 -0.67 -0.83 -7.87
CA PHE A 417 -1.74 0.00 -7.33
C PHE A 417 -1.38 1.48 -7.45
N GLY A 418 -0.18 1.87 -7.05
CA GLY A 418 0.29 3.26 -7.18
C GLY A 418 0.25 3.78 -8.61
N ARG A 419 0.67 2.96 -9.60
CA ARG A 419 0.59 3.33 -11.03
C ARG A 419 -0.84 3.48 -11.52
N LEU A 420 -1.71 2.51 -11.23
CA LEU A 420 -3.09 2.50 -11.71
C LEU A 420 -3.94 3.57 -11.01
N ALA A 421 -3.79 3.74 -9.69
CA ALA A 421 -4.45 4.78 -8.91
C ALA A 421 -3.99 6.17 -9.37
N GLY A 422 -2.69 6.35 -9.64
CA GLY A 422 -2.17 7.60 -10.18
C GLY A 422 -2.55 7.88 -11.64
N MET A 423 -3.13 6.90 -12.35
CA MET A 423 -3.60 7.04 -13.73
C MET A 423 -5.10 7.31 -13.81
N ALA A 424 -5.89 6.64 -12.98
CA ALA A 424 -7.34 6.80 -12.91
C ALA A 424 -7.74 8.20 -12.42
N GLN A 425 -8.93 8.68 -12.83
CA GLN A 425 -9.46 9.95 -12.32
C GLN A 425 -10.11 9.79 -10.95
N LYS A 426 -10.82 8.67 -10.75
CA LYS A 426 -11.46 8.27 -9.50
C LYS A 426 -10.95 6.90 -9.07
N VAL A 427 -10.83 6.66 -7.76
CA VAL A 427 -10.38 5.40 -7.17
C VAL A 427 -11.37 4.95 -6.09
N LEU A 428 -11.95 3.76 -6.28
CA LEU A 428 -12.70 3.04 -5.26
C LEU A 428 -11.85 1.87 -4.75
N ALA A 429 -11.21 2.05 -3.60
CA ALA A 429 -10.48 0.99 -2.92
C ALA A 429 -11.44 0.24 -1.99
N MET A 430 -11.36 -1.10 -1.95
CA MET A 430 -12.25 -1.93 -1.15
C MET A 430 -11.47 -2.96 -0.33
N THR A 431 -11.86 -3.17 0.92
CA THR A 431 -11.23 -4.19 1.77
C THR A 431 -12.16 -4.64 2.90
N GLY A 432 -11.92 -5.86 3.41
CA GLY A 432 -12.45 -6.30 4.70
C GLY A 432 -11.85 -5.53 5.87
N THR A 433 -10.53 -5.47 5.90
CA THR A 433 -9.72 -4.83 6.93
C THR A 433 -8.64 -4.00 6.24
N PRO A 434 -8.51 -2.70 6.52
CA PRO A 434 -7.52 -1.86 5.85
C PRO A 434 -6.11 -2.01 6.47
N PHE A 435 -6.02 -2.73 7.59
CA PHE A 435 -4.84 -2.83 8.44
C PHE A 435 -4.51 -4.29 8.75
N ASN A 436 -3.22 -4.61 8.84
CA ASN A 436 -2.70 -5.96 9.10
C ASN A 436 -1.93 -6.06 10.43
N GLY A 437 -2.14 -5.12 11.36
CA GLY A 437 -1.37 -5.05 12.61
C GLY A 437 -0.16 -4.10 12.55
N LYS A 438 -0.03 -3.28 11.50
CA LYS A 438 1.05 -2.28 11.36
C LYS A 438 0.56 -1.00 10.67
N SER A 439 0.83 0.15 11.27
CA SER A 439 0.44 1.49 10.76
C SER A 439 1.04 1.80 9.39
N SER A 440 2.25 1.30 9.12
CA SER A 440 2.92 1.33 7.82
C SER A 440 2.07 0.75 6.69
N SER A 441 1.21 -0.23 7.00
CA SER A 441 0.35 -0.86 6.00
C SER A 441 -0.80 0.04 5.55
N LEU A 442 -1.25 0.94 6.43
CA LEU A 442 -2.19 2.01 6.04
C LEU A 442 -1.48 3.13 5.29
N PHE A 443 -0.23 3.44 5.65
CA PHE A 443 0.51 4.56 5.09
C PHE A 443 0.54 4.53 3.56
N ASN A 444 0.90 3.40 2.94
CA ASN A 444 0.98 3.34 1.47
C ASN A 444 -0.39 3.45 0.79
N ILE A 445 -1.44 2.87 1.38
CA ILE A 445 -2.80 2.96 0.86
C ILE A 445 -3.28 4.41 0.91
N GLU A 446 -3.18 5.03 2.09
CA GLU A 446 -3.56 6.43 2.31
C GLU A 446 -2.69 7.38 1.48
N TYR A 447 -1.41 7.09 1.29
CA TYR A 447 -0.55 7.90 0.43
C TYR A 447 -1.05 7.93 -1.01
N HIS A 448 -1.65 6.86 -1.54
CA HIS A 448 -2.23 6.87 -2.89
C HIS A 448 -3.64 7.44 -2.94
N LEU A 449 -4.45 7.21 -1.91
CA LEU A 449 -5.85 7.67 -1.88
C LEU A 449 -6.00 9.13 -1.43
N ASN A 450 -5.18 9.59 -0.48
CA ASN A 450 -5.37 10.82 0.27
C ASN A 450 -4.27 11.87 -0.04
N PRO A 451 -4.61 12.98 -0.73
CA PRO A 451 -3.66 14.05 -1.01
C PRO A 451 -3.05 14.68 0.25
N ARG A 452 -3.77 14.72 1.38
CA ARG A 452 -3.29 15.34 2.63
C ARG A 452 -2.16 14.53 3.24
N VAL A 453 -2.24 13.20 3.16
CA VAL A 453 -1.16 12.31 3.59
C VAL A 453 0.06 12.53 2.71
N ARG A 454 -0.12 12.70 1.40
CA ARG A 454 1.01 13.02 0.52
C ARG A 454 1.68 14.34 0.87
N TYR A 455 0.89 15.38 1.14
CA TYR A 455 1.40 16.70 1.50
C TYR A 455 2.15 16.71 2.84
N ARG A 456 1.59 16.05 3.86
CA ARG A 456 2.22 15.97 5.19
C ARG A 456 3.44 15.06 5.20
N TYR A 457 3.40 13.97 4.43
CA TYR A 457 4.43 12.94 4.38
C TYR A 457 5.05 12.85 2.98
N ASN A 458 5.63 13.96 2.53
CA ASN A 458 6.09 14.17 1.15
C ASN A 458 7.00 13.05 0.59
N TRP A 459 7.79 12.38 1.44
CA TRP A 459 8.82 11.40 1.03
C TRP A 459 8.72 10.07 1.79
N GLY A 460 7.78 9.20 1.46
CA GLY A 460 7.66 7.89 2.10
C GLY A 460 8.56 6.80 1.48
N GLY A 461 8.37 5.54 1.92
CA GLY A 461 9.48 4.58 1.99
C GLY A 461 9.81 3.64 0.83
N ALA A 462 8.97 3.54 -0.19
CA ALA A 462 9.22 2.70 -1.37
C ALA A 462 9.80 3.52 -2.55
N ASP A 463 10.40 2.87 -3.56
CA ASP A 463 10.80 3.53 -4.83
C ASP A 463 9.58 4.21 -5.47
N ARG A 464 9.61 5.54 -5.61
CA ARG A 464 8.39 6.32 -5.93
C ARG A 464 8.33 6.87 -7.33
N PHE A 465 7.19 6.69 -7.98
CA PHE A 465 6.87 7.38 -9.23
C PHE A 465 6.53 8.87 -8.99
N SER A 466 7.03 9.76 -9.86
CA SER A 466 6.68 11.19 -9.90
C SER A 466 5.18 11.44 -10.05
N ARG A 467 4.67 12.64 -9.75
CA ARG A 467 3.23 12.95 -9.91
C ARG A 467 2.81 12.83 -11.39
N LYS A 468 1.60 12.34 -11.65
CA LYS A 468 1.03 12.35 -13.01
C LYS A 468 0.69 13.80 -13.37
N GLU A 469 1.30 14.29 -14.44
CA GLU A 469 0.85 15.47 -15.16
C GLU A 469 -0.25 15.03 -16.15
N ARG A 470 -1.45 15.62 -16.05
CA ARG A 470 -2.55 15.31 -16.97
C ARG A 470 -2.12 15.63 -18.42
N GLY A 471 -2.39 14.71 -19.36
CA GLY A 471 -1.99 14.85 -20.76
C GLY A 471 -0.54 14.45 -21.07
N SER A 472 0.29 14.10 -20.08
CA SER A 472 1.65 13.62 -20.32
C SER A 472 1.67 12.13 -20.66
N SER A 473 2.36 11.79 -21.75
CA SER A 473 2.68 10.40 -22.13
C SER A 473 3.97 9.89 -21.48
N ARG A 474 4.68 10.74 -20.73
CA ARG A 474 5.92 10.35 -20.05
C ARG A 474 5.61 9.45 -18.86
N PHE A 475 6.43 8.42 -18.69
CA PHE A 475 6.39 7.64 -17.46
C PHE A 475 6.75 8.55 -16.30
N GLN A 476 6.05 8.33 -15.19
CA GLN A 476 6.45 8.91 -13.92
C GLN A 476 7.85 8.37 -13.59
N ALA A 477 8.81 9.25 -13.36
CA ALA A 477 10.17 8.84 -13.05
C ALA A 477 10.23 8.31 -11.61
N VAL A 478 11.09 7.32 -11.35
CA VAL A 478 11.42 6.96 -9.97
C VAL A 478 12.17 8.14 -9.36
N ILE A 479 11.53 8.89 -8.48
CA ILE A 479 12.07 10.10 -7.84
C ILE A 479 13.22 9.73 -6.90
N ASP A 480 13.15 8.57 -6.26
CA ASP A 480 14.17 8.07 -5.35
C ASP A 480 14.26 6.54 -5.47
N GLY A 481 15.47 6.03 -5.68
CA GLY A 481 15.78 4.64 -6.02
C GLY A 481 16.94 4.04 -5.21
N ASN A 482 17.42 4.74 -4.18
CA ASN A 482 18.51 4.26 -3.33
C ASN A 482 17.99 3.79 -1.97
N GLY A 483 17.22 2.70 -2.01
CA GLY A 483 16.69 1.97 -0.88
C GLY A 483 17.75 1.29 0.00
N LYS A 484 18.42 2.06 0.85
CA LYS A 484 19.01 1.55 2.10
C LYS A 484 18.57 2.30 3.36
N GLN A 485 17.80 3.40 3.22
CA GLN A 485 17.06 4.00 4.31
C GLN A 485 15.57 3.75 4.07
N ARG A 486 14.97 2.81 4.79
CA ARG A 486 13.50 2.74 4.88
C ARG A 486 12.93 4.13 5.20
N GLY A 487 11.84 4.46 4.52
CA GLY A 487 11.11 5.73 4.51
C GLY A 487 11.17 6.60 5.74
N ARG A 488 11.82 7.76 5.59
CA ARG A 488 11.72 8.87 6.53
C ARG A 488 10.27 9.26 6.80
N ALA A 489 9.40 9.35 5.78
CA ALA A 489 8.01 9.71 6.01
C ALA A 489 7.11 8.55 6.45
N GLU A 490 7.44 7.30 6.13
CA GLU A 490 6.74 6.13 6.70
C GLU A 490 7.11 5.98 8.19
N SER A 491 8.37 6.19 8.53
CA SER A 491 8.84 6.21 9.93
C SER A 491 8.27 7.41 10.68
N SER A 492 8.16 8.58 10.03
CA SER A 492 7.46 9.75 10.59
C SER A 492 5.97 9.47 10.78
N TRP A 493 5.31 8.78 9.84
CA TRP A 493 3.93 8.33 9.98
C TRP A 493 3.78 7.42 11.20
N VAL A 494 4.60 6.37 11.31
CA VAL A 494 4.59 5.44 12.45
C VAL A 494 4.82 6.19 13.77
N SER A 495 5.72 7.18 13.76
CA SER A 495 6.00 8.02 14.93
C SER A 495 4.84 8.94 15.30
N ASP A 496 4.22 9.59 14.32
CA ASP A 496 3.05 10.46 14.51
C ASP A 496 1.82 9.66 14.96
N MET A 497 1.72 8.39 14.55
CA MET A 497 0.67 7.46 15.00
C MET A 497 0.95 6.90 16.40
N GLY A 498 2.14 7.13 16.97
CA GLY A 498 2.47 6.73 18.33
C GLY A 498 2.64 5.23 18.56
N VAL A 499 2.90 4.44 17.50
CA VAL A 499 2.98 2.97 17.56
C VAL A 499 4.42 2.48 17.33
N ARG A 500 5.32 2.87 18.22
CA ARG A 500 6.73 2.45 18.19
C ARG A 500 7.07 1.61 19.39
N GLU A 501 8.03 0.70 19.23
CA GLU A 501 8.63 -0.02 20.35
C GLU A 501 10.15 0.04 20.28
N GLN A 502 10.77 -0.01 21.45
CA GLN A 502 12.20 0.00 21.65
C GLN A 502 12.58 -1.22 22.48
N VAL A 503 13.68 -1.86 22.11
CA VAL A 503 14.24 -2.95 22.93
C VAL A 503 15.47 -2.41 23.63
N VAL A 504 15.41 -2.40 24.96
CA VAL A 504 16.51 -2.05 25.85
C VAL A 504 17.13 -3.35 26.36
N GLU A 505 18.41 -3.54 26.08
CA GLU A 505 19.15 -4.72 26.50
C GLU A 505 20.10 -4.37 27.64
N GLU A 506 19.89 -4.98 28.80
CA GLU A 506 20.81 -4.95 29.93
C GLU A 506 21.76 -6.14 29.79
N ARG A 507 23.04 -5.86 29.51
CA ARG A 507 24.07 -6.86 29.30
C ARG A 507 25.13 -6.80 30.40
N PRO A 508 25.45 -7.91 31.06
CA PRO A 508 26.51 -7.95 32.05
C PRO A 508 27.88 -7.72 31.36
N THR A 509 28.69 -6.85 31.94
CA THR A 509 30.07 -6.58 31.51
C THR A 509 31.04 -7.28 32.45
N TYR A 510 32.08 -7.88 31.87
CA TYR A 510 33.11 -8.61 32.59
C TYR A 510 34.49 -8.07 32.21
N ASP A 511 35.40 -8.07 33.17
CA ASP A 511 36.79 -7.71 32.93
C ASP A 511 37.46 -8.76 32.04
N SER A 512 38.13 -8.33 30.97
CA SER A 512 38.69 -9.23 29.96
C SER A 512 39.87 -10.08 30.46
N ASN A 513 40.50 -9.69 31.57
CA ASN A 513 41.70 -10.35 32.10
C ASN A 513 41.37 -11.26 33.29
N THR A 514 40.40 -10.88 34.12
CA THR A 514 40.04 -11.58 35.36
C THR A 514 38.73 -12.35 35.27
N GLY A 515 37.91 -12.09 34.26
CA GLY A 515 36.57 -12.68 34.13
C GLY A 515 35.58 -12.22 35.20
N ALA A 516 35.99 -11.30 36.08
CA ALA A 516 35.15 -10.78 37.15
C ALA A 516 34.04 -9.88 36.59
N PHE A 517 32.86 -9.95 37.20
CA PHE A 517 31.74 -9.06 36.88
C PHE A 517 32.12 -7.61 37.21
N THR A 518 31.99 -6.72 36.23
CA THR A 518 32.37 -5.30 36.34
C THR A 518 31.18 -4.34 36.31
N GLY A 519 29.99 -4.83 35.95
CA GLY A 519 28.77 -4.03 35.94
C GLY A 519 27.78 -4.47 34.87
N THR A 520 26.79 -3.62 34.60
CA THR A 520 25.79 -3.83 33.56
C THR A 520 25.85 -2.68 32.57
N SER A 521 25.94 -3.00 31.29
CA SER A 521 25.83 -2.03 30.20
C SER A 521 24.43 -2.06 29.61
N THR A 522 23.86 -0.89 29.35
CA THR A 522 22.55 -0.76 28.71
C THR A 522 22.75 -0.44 27.23
N TYR A 523 22.16 -1.26 26.37
CA TYR A 523 22.14 -1.05 24.93
C TYR A 523 20.72 -0.84 24.43
N GLU A 524 20.47 0.35 23.90
CA GLU A 524 19.18 0.73 23.35
C GLU A 524 19.16 0.47 21.83
N ARG A 525 18.25 -0.40 21.38
CA ARG A 525 18.00 -0.56 19.94
C ARG A 525 17.23 0.66 19.40
N PRO A 526 17.41 1.04 18.13
CA PRO A 526 16.56 2.05 17.50
C PRO A 526 15.08 1.66 17.54
N TYR A 527 14.19 2.63 17.76
CA TYR A 527 12.74 2.41 17.72
C TYR A 527 12.30 1.76 16.40
N GLN A 528 11.49 0.72 16.54
CA GLN A 528 10.83 0.02 15.44
C GLN A 528 9.32 0.22 15.53
N GLU A 529 8.61 -0.11 14.47
CA GLU A 529 7.15 -0.12 14.51
C GLU A 529 6.65 -1.25 15.42
N ALA A 530 5.81 -0.90 16.40
CA ALA A 530 5.18 -1.88 17.26
C ALA A 530 4.16 -2.72 16.47
N PRO A 531 4.09 -4.05 16.70
CA PRO A 531 3.01 -4.87 16.19
C PRO A 531 1.71 -4.64 16.99
N GLY A 532 0.60 -4.53 16.27
CA GLY A 532 -0.73 -4.24 16.80
C GLY A 532 -1.15 -2.80 16.53
#